data_AF-Q9ZSE9-F1
#
_entry.id   AF-Q9ZSE9-F1
#
_cell.length_a   1.000
_cell.length_b   1.000
_cell.length_c   1.000
_cell.angle_alpha   90.00
_cell.angle_beta   90.00
_cell.angle_gamma   90.00
#
_symmetry.space_group_name_H-M   'P 1'
#
loop_
_entity.id
_entity.type
_entity.pdbx_description
1 polymer ?
#
loop_
_entity_poly.entity_id
_entity_poly.type
_entity_poly.pdbx_seq_one_letter_code
_entity_poly.pdbx_strand_id
1 'polypeptide(L)' 'NNSVMLNNCVGYPAVRYNKITDARKISELDKRWPQLKYQYRIGIDKQYLWKKEFL' A
#
# COMPACT_ATOMS: atom_id res chain seq x y z
N ASN A 1 -20.12 -14.87 -16.63
CA ASN A 1 -19.73 -13.69 -15.83
C ASN A 1 -18.60 -14.16 -14.92
N ASN A 2 -17.35 -14.16 -15.41
CA ASN A 2 -16.23 -14.88 -14.77
C ASN A 2 -15.10 -13.91 -14.40
N SER A 3 -15.40 -12.93 -13.55
CA SER A 3 -14.37 -12.08 -12.97
C SER A 3 -13.58 -12.87 -11.93
N VAL A 4 -12.32 -13.19 -12.25
CA VAL A 4 -11.37 -13.81 -11.32
C VAL A 4 -10.48 -12.70 -10.74
N MET A 5 -10.42 -12.61 -9.41
CA MET A 5 -9.51 -11.68 -8.73
C MET A 5 -8.10 -12.27 -8.73
N LEU A 6 -7.21 -11.68 -9.52
CA LEU A 6 -5.79 -12.02 -9.51
C LEU A 6 -5.14 -11.46 -8.24
N ASN A 7 -4.29 -12.25 -7.60
CA ASN A 7 -3.55 -11.87 -6.39
C ASN A 7 -2.12 -12.43 -6.46
N ASN A 8 -1.18 -11.84 -5.70
CA ASN A 8 0.21 -12.29 -5.59
C ASN A 8 0.88 -12.58 -6.94
N CYS A 9 0.64 -11.70 -7.92
CA CYS A 9 1.15 -11.90 -9.28
C CYS A 9 2.68 -11.77 -9.29
N VAL A 10 3.36 -12.79 -9.80
CA VAL A 10 4.82 -12.80 -9.91
C VAL A 10 5.25 -11.88 -11.06
N GLY A 11 5.59 -10.62 -10.75
CA GLY A 11 6.17 -9.69 -11.72
C GLY A 11 7.60 -10.11 -12.10
N TYR A 12 7.98 -9.92 -13.36
CA TYR A 12 9.37 -10.06 -13.82
C TYR A 12 9.85 -8.72 -14.42
N PRO A 13 10.78 -7.99 -13.78
CA PRO A 13 11.48 -8.31 -12.54
C PRO A 13 10.59 -8.26 -11.28
N ALA A 14 11.07 -8.83 -10.17
CA ALA A 14 10.33 -8.89 -8.90
C ALA A 14 9.82 -7.50 -8.47
N VAL A 15 8.51 -7.41 -8.21
CA VAL A 15 7.86 -6.16 -7.79
C VAL A 15 8.39 -5.76 -6.41
N ARG A 16 8.70 -4.47 -6.22
CA ARG A 16 9.22 -3.94 -4.95
C ARG A 16 8.41 -2.72 -4.52
N TYR A 17 8.10 -2.67 -3.24
CA TYR A 17 7.46 -1.49 -2.64
C TYR A 17 8.52 -0.46 -2.27
N ASN A 18 8.49 0.69 -2.94
CA ASN A 18 9.27 1.85 -2.54
C ASN A 18 8.48 2.64 -1.50
N LYS A 19 9.06 2.85 -0.31
CA LYS A 19 8.44 3.66 0.74
C LYS A 19 8.10 5.04 0.18
N ILE A 20 6.84 5.46 0.35
CA ILE A 20 6.37 6.76 -0.12
C ILE A 20 6.92 7.82 0.84
N THR A 21 7.73 8.75 0.34
CA THR A 21 8.34 9.82 1.16
C THR A 21 7.76 11.20 0.84
N ASP A 22 7.10 11.33 -0.32
CA ASP A 22 6.43 12.56 -0.73
C ASP A 22 5.22 12.85 0.19
N ALA A 23 5.28 13.97 0.90
CA ALA A 23 4.27 14.36 1.87
C ALA A 23 2.87 14.55 1.25
N ARG A 24 2.79 15.07 0.02
CA ARG A 24 1.50 15.25 -0.68
C ARG A 24 0.88 13.89 -1.01
N LYS A 25 1.70 12.95 -1.50
CA LYS A 25 1.23 11.57 -1.78
C LYS A 25 0.77 10.87 -0.51
N ILE A 26 1.52 10.99 0.58
CA ILE A 26 1.15 10.42 1.89
C ILE A 26 -0.20 11.00 2.35
N SER A 27 -0.35 12.32 2.34
CA SER A 27 -1.60 12.99 2.77
C SER A 27 -2.81 12.54 1.95
N GLU A 28 -2.69 12.45 0.63
CA GLU A 28 -3.81 12.04 -0.22
C GLU A 28 -4.15 10.56 -0.05
N LEU A 29 -3.14 9.70 0.09
CA LEU A 29 -3.36 8.28 0.30
C LEU A 29 -3.95 7.99 1.69
N ASP A 30 -3.50 8.69 2.73
CA ASP A 30 -4.05 8.56 4.08
C ASP A 30 -5.53 8.96 4.16
N LYS A 31 -5.94 10.04 3.46
CA LYS A 31 -7.35 10.45 3.38
C LYS A 31 -8.23 9.41 2.68
N ARG A 32 -7.74 8.80 1.60
CA ARG A 32 -8.54 7.91 0.73
C ARG A 32 -8.44 6.43 1.13
N TRP A 33 -7.34 6.06 1.75
CA TRP A 33 -7.02 4.69 2.15
C TRP A 33 -6.30 4.68 3.51
N PRO A 34 -7.00 5.08 4.58
CA PRO A 34 -6.43 5.14 5.92
C PRO A 34 -6.05 3.76 6.44
N GLN A 35 -4.96 3.70 7.21
CA GLN A 35 -4.43 2.45 7.76
C GLN A 35 -5.06 2.11 9.12
N LEU A 36 -6.37 1.88 9.15
CA LEU A 36 -7.21 1.81 10.36
C LEU A 36 -6.79 0.77 11.42
N LYS A 37 -6.02 -0.25 11.03
CA LYS A 37 -5.53 -1.30 11.94
C LYS A 37 -4.30 -0.88 12.76
N TYR A 38 -3.66 0.23 12.41
CA TYR A 38 -2.41 0.67 13.03
C TYR A 38 -2.58 2.05 13.67
N GLN A 39 -1.81 2.32 14.72
CA GLN A 39 -1.72 3.67 15.26
C GLN A 39 -1.28 4.63 14.14
N TYR A 40 -1.95 5.78 14.03
CA TYR A 40 -1.76 6.75 12.95
C TYR A 40 -0.29 6.97 12.55
N ARG A 41 0.55 7.39 13.51
CA ARG A 41 1.97 7.67 13.25
C ARG A 41 2.76 6.44 12.80
N ILE A 42 2.45 5.27 13.38
CA ILE A 42 3.08 4.01 12.99
C ILE A 42 2.64 3.60 11.59
N GLY A 43 1.36 3.76 11.25
CA GLY A 43 0.82 3.52 9.91
C GLY A 43 1.52 4.37 8.86
N ILE A 44 1.60 5.69 9.08
CA ILE A 44 2.26 6.61 8.15
C ILE A 44 3.76 6.32 7.99
N ASP A 45 4.48 6.07 9.09
CA ASP A 45 5.93 5.80 9.00
C ASP A 45 6.23 4.42 8.39
N LYS A 46 5.49 3.38 8.76
CA LYS A 46 5.80 2.01 8.34
C LYS A 46 5.10 1.58 7.06
N GLN A 47 3.96 2.19 6.74
CA GLN A 47 3.18 1.96 5.52
C GLN A 47 2.80 0.48 5.35
N TYR A 48 2.50 -0.20 6.46
CA TYR A 48 2.32 -1.66 6.49
C TYR A 48 1.18 -2.12 5.59
N LEU A 49 0.03 -1.46 5.64
CA LEU A 49 -1.12 -1.83 4.81
C LEU A 49 -0.77 -1.61 3.33
N TRP A 50 -0.31 -0.42 2.98
CA TRP A 50 -0.02 -0.07 1.58
C TRP A 50 1.07 -0.97 0.98
N LYS A 51 2.09 -1.32 1.76
CA LYS A 51 3.11 -2.28 1.34
C LYS A 51 2.54 -3.67 1.11
N LYS A 52 1.65 -4.14 2.00
CA LYS A 52 1.04 -5.47 1.90
C LYS A 52 0.05 -5.58 0.74
N GLU A 53 -0.72 -4.54 0.46
CA GLU A 53 -1.69 -4.57 -0.64
C GLU A 53 -1.03 -4.38 -2.02
N PHE A 54 0.18 -3.80 -2.05
CA PHE A 54 0.94 -3.63 -3.29
C PHE A 54 1.74 -4.87 -3.70
N LEU A 55 2.23 -5.66 -2.74
CA LEU A 55 3.04 -6.86 -2.93
C LEU A 55 2.17 -8.12 -2.90
#